data_AF-A0A0S6UCD6-F1
#
_entry.id   AF-A0A0S6UCD6-F1
#
_cell.length_a   1.000
_cell.length_b   1.000
_cell.length_c   1.000
_cell.angle_alpha   90.00
_cell.angle_beta   90.00
_cell.angle_gamma   90.00
#
_symmetry.space_group_name_H-M   'P 1'
#
loop_
_entity.id
_entity.type
_entity.pdbx_description
1 polymer ?
#
loop_
_entity_poly.entity_id
_entity_poly.type
_entity_poly.pdbx_seq_one_letter_code
_entity_poly.pdbx_strand_id
1 'polypeptide(L)'
;MAELVNDVKLGVTKGTVVEDAVEANFKGETMEVGLYLAMARQALREGYPEVALTLEKIAWEEAEHAAHFAELNGKISASTKENLEKMLAGELGANKGKREAAVKAKENNIDHAHDFFDESSRDEGRHARALEGLLARYFK
;
A
#
# COMPACT_ATOMS: atom_id res chain seq x y z
N MET A 1 20.72 -20.31 -15.58
CA MET A 1 19.40 -19.69 -15.39
C MET A 1 18.41 -20.42 -16.27
N ALA A 2 17.12 -20.43 -15.93
CA ALA A 2 16.10 -21.05 -16.77
C ALA A 2 15.99 -20.31 -18.11
N GLU A 3 15.76 -21.05 -19.20
CA GLU A 3 15.51 -20.48 -20.53
C GLU A 3 14.00 -20.24 -20.64
N LEU A 4 13.59 -18.98 -20.52
CA LEU A 4 12.18 -18.59 -20.49
C LEU A 4 11.76 -18.02 -21.85
N VAL A 5 10.58 -18.43 -22.32
CA VAL A 5 10.01 -18.00 -23.60
C VAL A 5 9.26 -16.67 -23.48
N ASN A 6 8.64 -16.41 -22.33
CA ASN A 6 7.90 -15.18 -22.05
C ASN A 6 7.94 -14.89 -20.55
N ASP A 7 8.09 -13.61 -20.18
CA ASP A 7 8.16 -13.15 -18.80
C ASP A 7 7.56 -11.75 -18.68
N VAL A 8 7.10 -11.39 -17.47
CA VAL A 8 6.57 -10.06 -17.19
C VAL A 8 7.69 -9.04 -17.28
N LYS A 9 7.45 -7.97 -18.04
CA LYS A 9 8.39 -6.85 -18.18
C LYS A 9 7.86 -5.66 -17.38
N LEU A 10 8.66 -5.19 -16.43
CA LEU A 10 8.34 -4.01 -15.64
C LEU A 10 8.58 -2.74 -16.44
N GLY A 11 7.73 -1.73 -16.24
CA GLY A 11 7.93 -0.39 -16.79
C GLY A 11 7.71 -0.26 -18.29
N VAL A 12 7.00 -1.20 -18.92
CA VAL A 12 6.74 -1.19 -20.37
C VAL A 12 5.97 0.05 -20.85
N THR A 13 5.29 0.76 -19.95
CA THR A 13 4.53 1.97 -20.30
C THR A 13 5.32 3.26 -20.08
N LYS A 14 6.52 3.20 -19.48
CA LYS A 14 7.35 4.40 -19.24
C LYS A 14 7.79 5.03 -20.57
N GLY A 15 7.64 6.35 -20.68
CA GLY A 15 7.92 7.15 -21.87
C GLY A 15 6.92 6.96 -23.01
N THR A 16 5.82 6.24 -22.80
CA THR A 16 4.80 5.98 -23.83
C THR A 16 3.62 6.93 -23.70
N VAL A 17 2.77 6.97 -24.73
CA VAL A 17 1.54 7.80 -24.73
C VAL A 17 0.51 7.38 -23.68
N VAL A 18 0.68 6.20 -23.04
CA VAL A 18 -0.22 5.70 -21.99
C VAL A 18 0.37 5.78 -20.59
N GLU A 19 1.60 6.29 -20.42
CA GLU A 19 2.26 6.39 -19.11
C GLU A 19 1.39 7.10 -18.06
N ASP A 20 0.85 8.26 -18.42
CA ASP A 20 0.03 9.07 -17.52
C ASP A 20 -1.32 8.40 -17.20
N ALA A 21 -1.90 7.70 -18.16
CA ALA A 21 -3.14 6.96 -17.96
C ALA A 21 -2.91 5.79 -16.99
N VAL A 22 -1.82 5.06 -17.14
CA VAL A 22 -1.43 3.95 -16.25
C VAL A 22 -1.16 4.48 -14.83
N GLU A 23 -0.48 5.62 -14.72
CA GLU A 23 -0.26 6.28 -13.43
C GLU A 23 -1.56 6.70 -12.74
N ALA A 24 -2.49 7.27 -13.51
CA ALA A 24 -3.78 7.70 -13.00
C ALA A 24 -4.59 6.50 -12.48
N ASN A 25 -4.59 5.38 -13.22
CA ASN A 25 -5.27 4.17 -12.78
C ASN A 25 -4.62 3.60 -11.53
N PHE A 26 -3.28 3.48 -11.45
CA PHE A 26 -2.62 3.03 -10.21
C PHE A 26 -3.07 3.82 -8.97
N LYS A 27 -3.19 5.15 -9.08
CA LYS A 27 -3.69 6.01 -8.00
C LYS A 27 -5.18 5.81 -7.71
N GLY A 28 -6.00 5.65 -8.75
CA GLY A 28 -7.44 5.39 -8.62
C GLY A 28 -7.71 4.08 -7.89
N GLU A 29 -7.14 2.99 -8.40
CA GLU A 29 -7.30 1.65 -7.85
C GLU A 29 -6.84 1.58 -6.39
N THR A 30 -5.66 2.14 -6.06
CA THR A 30 -5.18 2.19 -4.66
C THR A 30 -6.07 2.99 -3.72
N MET A 31 -6.70 4.06 -4.21
CA MET A 31 -7.70 4.82 -3.44
C MET A 31 -8.96 3.97 -3.24
N GLU A 32 -9.42 3.29 -4.28
CA GLU A 32 -10.63 2.48 -4.26
C GLU A 32 -10.53 1.31 -3.27
N VAL A 33 -9.36 0.65 -3.15
CA VAL A 33 -9.12 -0.35 -2.09
C VAL A 33 -9.49 0.20 -0.71
N GLY A 34 -9.00 1.39 -0.35
CA GLY A 34 -9.29 2.02 0.94
C GLY A 34 -10.76 2.39 1.10
N LEU A 35 -11.40 2.90 0.04
CA LEU A 35 -12.81 3.29 0.04
C LEU A 35 -13.73 2.08 0.16
N TYR A 36 -13.50 1.01 -0.61
CA TYR A 36 -14.31 -0.20 -0.55
C TYR A 36 -14.24 -0.87 0.82
N LEU A 37 -13.05 -0.95 1.44
CA LEU A 37 -12.91 -1.47 2.82
C LEU A 37 -13.62 -0.58 3.85
N ALA A 38 -13.57 0.75 3.69
CA ALA A 38 -14.30 1.67 4.57
C ALA A 38 -15.83 1.53 4.40
N MET A 39 -16.32 1.39 3.16
CA MET A 39 -17.73 1.14 2.86
C MET A 39 -18.19 -0.22 3.38
N ALA A 40 -17.36 -1.26 3.29
CA ALA A 40 -17.67 -2.57 3.87
C ALA A 40 -17.88 -2.50 5.38
N ARG A 41 -17.00 -1.78 6.10
CA ARG A 41 -17.16 -1.51 7.55
C ARG A 41 -18.46 -0.77 7.85
N GLN A 42 -18.87 0.15 6.98
CA GLN A 42 -20.13 0.86 7.14
C GLN A 42 -21.34 -0.05 6.92
N ALA A 43 -21.32 -0.89 5.87
CA ALA A 43 -22.38 -1.86 5.59
C ALA A 43 -22.57 -2.84 6.76
N LEU A 44 -21.51 -3.27 7.43
CA LEU A 44 -21.60 -4.10 8.65
C LEU A 44 -22.30 -3.37 9.80
N ARG A 45 -22.04 -2.08 10.01
CA ARG A 45 -22.72 -1.29 11.06
C ARG A 45 -24.22 -1.16 10.81
N GLU A 46 -24.62 -1.16 9.54
CA GLU A 46 -26.01 -1.10 9.12
C GLU A 46 -26.70 -2.48 9.09
N GLY A 47 -25.95 -3.56 9.32
CA GLY A 47 -26.49 -4.92 9.35
C GLY A 47 -26.61 -5.59 7.97
N TYR A 48 -25.83 -5.16 6.98
CA TYR A 48 -25.79 -5.74 5.63
C TYR A 48 -24.50 -6.54 5.38
N PRO A 49 -24.35 -7.74 5.97
CA PRO A 49 -23.13 -8.52 5.86
C PRO A 49 -22.82 -8.97 4.42
N GLU A 50 -23.83 -9.27 3.61
CA GLU A 50 -23.62 -9.68 2.21
C GLU A 50 -23.05 -8.53 1.35
N VAL A 51 -23.49 -7.29 1.62
CA VAL A 51 -22.95 -6.10 0.96
C VAL A 51 -21.50 -5.88 1.39
N ALA A 52 -21.21 -5.99 2.68
CA ALA A 52 -19.85 -5.84 3.19
C ALA A 52 -18.87 -6.84 2.56
N LEU A 53 -19.24 -8.13 2.53
CA LEU A 53 -18.42 -9.18 1.94
C LEU A 53 -18.19 -8.97 0.44
N THR A 54 -19.20 -8.47 -0.27
CA THR A 54 -19.07 -8.11 -1.69
C THR A 54 -18.08 -6.97 -1.88
N LEU A 55 -18.16 -5.92 -1.06
CA LEU A 55 -17.25 -4.77 -1.14
C LEU A 55 -15.81 -5.15 -0.75
N GLU A 56 -15.60 -6.02 0.24
CA GLU A 56 -14.28 -6.57 0.57
C GLU A 56 -13.69 -7.36 -0.59
N LYS A 57 -14.52 -8.15 -1.30
CA LYS A 57 -14.09 -8.90 -2.48
C LYS A 57 -13.67 -7.97 -3.61
N ILE A 58 -14.44 -6.92 -3.89
CA ILE A 58 -14.10 -5.89 -4.88
C ILE A 58 -12.78 -5.19 -4.49
N ALA A 59 -12.59 -4.82 -3.22
CA ALA A 59 -11.34 -4.20 -2.76
C ALA A 59 -10.09 -5.05 -3.08
N TRP A 60 -10.20 -6.38 -3.02
CA TRP A 60 -9.11 -7.28 -3.40
C TRP A 60 -8.87 -7.34 -4.91
N GLU A 61 -9.91 -7.17 -5.72
CA GLU A 61 -9.79 -7.08 -7.18
C GLU A 61 -9.11 -5.77 -7.59
N GLU A 62 -9.48 -4.64 -6.98
CA GLU A 62 -8.80 -3.35 -7.24
C GLU A 62 -7.34 -3.36 -6.75
N ALA A 63 -7.04 -4.11 -5.68
CA ALA A 63 -5.66 -4.31 -5.25
C ALA A 63 -4.83 -5.08 -6.29
N GLU A 64 -5.43 -6.04 -7.00
CA GLU A 64 -4.80 -6.75 -8.12
C GLU A 64 -4.60 -5.82 -9.33
N HIS A 65 -5.61 -5.02 -9.67
CA HIS A 65 -5.51 -4.00 -10.72
C HIS A 65 -4.38 -3.00 -10.45
N ALA A 66 -4.32 -2.47 -9.23
CA ALA A 66 -3.25 -1.58 -8.78
C ALA A 66 -1.87 -2.24 -8.91
N ALA A 67 -1.72 -3.52 -8.56
CA ALA A 67 -0.46 -4.25 -8.69
C ALA A 67 -0.02 -4.33 -10.16
N HIS A 68 -0.93 -4.66 -11.09
CA HIS A 68 -0.62 -4.69 -12.53
C HIS A 68 -0.22 -3.32 -13.07
N PHE A 69 -0.93 -2.24 -12.71
CA PHE A 69 -0.55 -0.89 -13.15
C PHE A 69 0.79 -0.45 -12.55
N ALA A 70 1.10 -0.85 -11.31
CA ALA A 70 2.39 -0.61 -10.69
C ALA A 70 3.54 -1.30 -11.45
N GLU A 71 3.33 -2.53 -11.92
CA GLU A 71 4.29 -3.26 -12.76
C GLU A 71 4.45 -2.60 -14.13
N LEU A 72 3.34 -2.31 -14.81
CA LEU A 72 3.33 -1.66 -16.12
C LEU A 72 4.11 -0.34 -16.10
N ASN A 73 3.92 0.46 -15.05
CA ASN A 73 4.62 1.74 -14.87
C ASN A 73 5.93 1.65 -14.07
N GLY A 74 6.42 0.45 -13.78
CA GLY A 74 7.70 0.21 -13.11
C GLY A 74 7.85 0.96 -11.78
N LYS A 75 6.82 0.90 -10.92
CA LYS A 75 6.81 1.44 -9.55
C LYS A 75 7.66 0.61 -8.59
N ILE A 76 7.96 -0.63 -8.97
CA ILE A 76 8.87 -1.54 -8.31
C ILE A 76 10.14 -1.76 -9.15
N SER A 77 11.22 -2.17 -8.50
CA SER A 77 12.44 -2.69 -9.13
C SER A 77 12.29 -4.19 -9.41
N ALA A 78 13.09 -4.71 -10.35
CA ALA A 78 13.27 -6.15 -10.52
C ALA A 78 14.08 -6.79 -9.36
N SER A 79 14.76 -5.97 -8.55
CA SER A 79 15.49 -6.43 -7.37
C SER A 79 14.60 -6.44 -6.13
N THR A 80 14.35 -7.62 -5.57
CA THR A 80 13.63 -7.75 -4.30
C THR A 80 14.34 -6.98 -3.17
N LYS A 81 15.68 -6.97 -3.15
CA LYS A 81 16.46 -6.21 -2.17
C LYS A 81 16.13 -4.71 -2.23
N GLU A 82 16.18 -4.12 -3.42
CA GLU A 82 15.89 -2.69 -3.61
C GLU A 82 14.45 -2.34 -3.23
N ASN A 83 13.49 -3.22 -3.55
CA ASN A 83 12.10 -3.02 -3.15
C ASN A 83 11.94 -3.01 -1.63
N LEU A 84 12.58 -3.96 -0.93
CA LEU A 84 12.53 -4.02 0.53
C LEU A 84 13.22 -2.81 1.18
N GLU A 85 14.37 -2.37 0.65
CA GLU A 85 15.06 -1.16 1.13
C GLU A 85 14.20 0.10 0.94
N LYS A 86 13.56 0.24 -0.22
CA LYS A 86 12.63 1.34 -0.52
C LYS A 86 11.45 1.35 0.45
N MET A 87 10.82 0.18 0.67
CA MET A 87 9.70 0.08 1.59
C MET A 87 10.12 0.34 3.04
N LEU A 88 11.30 -0.15 3.47
CA LEU A 88 11.84 0.15 4.80
C LEU A 88 12.01 1.66 5.03
N ALA A 89 12.59 2.37 4.07
CA ALA A 89 12.69 3.83 4.15
C ALA A 89 11.31 4.50 4.24
N GLY A 90 10.32 3.98 3.50
CA GLY A 90 8.93 4.39 3.57
C GLY A 90 8.33 4.20 4.98
N GLU A 91 8.48 3.01 5.56
CA GLU A 91 7.97 2.68 6.90
C GLU A 91 8.59 3.56 7.99
N LEU A 92 9.90 3.83 7.92
CA LEU A 92 10.58 4.73 8.86
C LEU A 92 10.05 6.17 8.75
N GLY A 93 9.81 6.64 7.52
CA GLY A 93 9.19 7.95 7.28
C GLY A 93 7.75 8.02 7.79
N ALA A 94 6.95 6.98 7.53
CA ALA A 94 5.56 6.88 7.94
C ALA A 94 5.41 6.77 9.46
N ASN A 95 6.27 5.99 10.14
CA ASN A 95 6.34 5.90 11.59
C ASN A 95 6.49 7.29 12.23
N LYS A 96 7.48 8.06 11.75
CA LYS A 96 7.73 9.43 12.24
C LYS A 96 6.56 10.36 11.92
N GLY A 97 6.10 10.37 10.66
CA GLY A 97 5.05 11.26 10.19
C GLY A 97 3.71 11.03 10.91
N LYS A 98 3.32 9.77 11.12
CA LYS A 98 2.10 9.40 11.87
C LYS A 98 2.22 9.80 13.34
N ARG A 99 3.38 9.63 13.97
CA ARG A 99 3.58 10.07 15.36
C ARG A 99 3.47 11.59 15.50
N GLU A 100 4.02 12.37 14.56
CA GLU A 100 3.85 13.82 14.52
C GLU A 100 2.38 14.23 14.32
N ALA A 101 1.65 13.51 13.45
CA ALA A 101 0.22 13.73 13.24
C ALA A 101 -0.60 13.42 14.50
N ALA A 102 -0.25 12.36 15.24
CA ALA A 102 -0.89 12.02 16.51
C ALA A 102 -0.76 13.17 17.52
N VAL A 103 0.45 13.72 17.70
CA VAL A 103 0.70 14.85 18.60
C VAL A 103 -0.17 16.06 18.21
N LYS A 104 -0.19 16.42 16.92
CA LYS A 104 -1.03 17.52 16.42
C LYS A 104 -2.52 17.27 16.65
N ALA A 105 -3.00 16.04 16.43
CA ALA A 105 -4.38 15.68 16.68
C ALA A 105 -4.73 15.84 18.18
N LYS A 106 -3.81 15.47 19.08
CA LYS A 106 -4.00 15.65 20.53
C LYS A 106 -4.06 17.12 20.93
N GLU A 107 -3.15 17.94 20.42
CA GLU A 107 -3.12 19.40 20.66
C GLU A 107 -4.42 20.09 20.21
N ASN A 108 -5.09 19.53 19.20
CA ASN A 108 -6.36 20.04 18.67
C ASN A 108 -7.61 19.30 19.22
N ASN A 109 -7.44 18.46 20.24
CA ASN A 109 -8.52 17.68 20.87
C ASN A 109 -9.31 16.77 19.90
N ILE A 110 -8.63 16.18 18.91
CA ILE A 110 -9.20 15.23 17.94
C ILE A 110 -8.81 13.80 18.37
N ASP A 111 -9.34 13.34 19.50
CA ASP A 111 -8.85 12.14 20.20
C ASP A 111 -8.88 10.87 19.34
N HIS A 112 -9.96 10.59 18.62
CA HIS A 112 -10.06 9.39 17.78
C HIS A 112 -8.99 9.38 16.66
N ALA A 113 -8.64 10.55 16.11
CA ALA A 113 -7.58 10.66 15.13
C ALA A 113 -6.20 10.48 15.79
N HIS A 114 -5.98 11.07 16.96
CA HIS A 114 -4.77 10.85 17.76
C HIS A 114 -4.54 9.36 18.01
N ASP A 115 -5.56 8.65 18.50
CA ASP A 115 -5.43 7.25 18.92
C ASP A 115 -5.04 6.37 17.73
N PHE A 116 -5.69 6.56 16.58
CA PHE A 116 -5.36 5.79 15.39
C PHE A 116 -4.00 6.19 14.77
N PHE A 117 -3.63 7.47 14.78
CA PHE A 117 -2.29 7.88 14.34
C PHE A 117 -1.19 7.32 15.26
N ASP A 118 -1.39 7.28 16.58
CA ASP A 118 -0.41 6.70 17.51
C ASP A 118 -0.30 5.19 17.29
N GLU A 119 -1.42 4.47 17.25
CA GLU A 119 -1.45 3.02 17.03
C GLU A 119 -0.80 2.65 15.69
N SER A 120 -1.26 3.28 14.60
CA SER A 120 -0.73 2.99 13.27
C SER A 120 0.73 3.43 13.10
N SER A 121 1.25 4.36 13.92
CA SER A 121 2.69 4.64 13.94
C SER A 121 3.49 3.45 14.50
N ARG A 122 2.98 2.76 15.52
CA ARG A 122 3.61 1.56 16.10
C ARG A 122 3.60 0.40 15.11
N ASP A 123 2.52 0.30 14.32
CA ASP A 123 2.45 -0.65 13.21
C ASP A 123 3.57 -0.45 12.19
N GLU A 124 3.85 0.79 11.77
CA GLU A 124 4.97 1.04 10.84
C GLU A 124 6.33 0.72 11.48
N GLY A 125 6.45 0.89 12.81
CA GLY A 125 7.62 0.41 13.54
C GLY A 125 7.77 -1.11 13.46
N ARG A 126 6.67 -1.86 13.59
CA ARG A 126 6.65 -3.32 13.43
C ARG A 126 6.96 -3.73 11.99
N HIS A 127 6.42 -3.03 10.99
CA HIS A 127 6.69 -3.27 9.57
C HIS A 127 8.17 -3.03 9.23
N ALA A 128 8.73 -1.90 9.68
CA ALA A 128 10.15 -1.58 9.51
C ALA A 128 11.05 -2.69 10.08
N ARG A 129 10.78 -3.16 11.30
CA ARG A 129 11.56 -4.27 11.91
C ARG A 129 11.45 -5.57 11.12
N ALA A 130 10.28 -5.88 10.57
CA ALA A 130 10.11 -7.05 9.73
C ALA A 130 10.96 -6.95 8.45
N LEU A 131 10.94 -5.79 7.78
CA LEU A 131 11.73 -5.54 6.57
C LEU A 131 13.24 -5.56 6.85
N GLU A 132 13.70 -4.92 7.93
CA GLU A 132 15.10 -5.01 8.40
C GLU A 132 15.54 -6.45 8.60
N GLY A 133 14.71 -7.27 9.26
CA GLY A 133 14.99 -8.68 9.49
C GLY A 133 15.12 -9.49 8.20
N LEU A 134 14.25 -9.23 7.21
CA LEU A 134 14.31 -9.88 5.89
C LEU A 134 15.58 -9.49 5.12
N LEU A 135 15.92 -8.20 5.09
CA LEU A 135 17.13 -7.69 4.46
C LEU A 135 18.39 -8.31 5.08
N ALA A 136 18.47 -8.32 6.41
CA ALA A 136 19.60 -8.90 7.14
C ALA A 136 19.71 -10.43 6.96
N ARG A 137 18.60 -11.13 6.73
CA ARG A 137 18.61 -12.59 6.58
C ARG A 137 19.00 -13.04 5.17
N TYR A 138 18.51 -12.37 4.14
CA TYR A 138 18.59 -12.86 2.77
C TYR A 138 19.52 -12.04 1.84
N PHE A 139 19.90 -10.82 2.22
CA PHE A 139 20.54 -9.86 1.30
C PHE A 139 21.82 -9.19 1.85
N LYS A 140 22.53 -9.88 2.76
CA LYS A 140 23.81 -9.42 3.35
C LYS A 140 24.84 -9.02 2.31
#